data_AF-A0A6J8EUQ6-F1
#
_entry.id   AF-A0A6J8EUQ6-F1
#
_cell.length_a   1.000
_cell.length_b   1.000
_cell.length_c   1.000
_cell.angle_alpha   90.00
_cell.angle_beta   90.00
_cell.angle_gamma   90.00
#
_symmetry.space_group_name_H-M   'P 1'
#
loop_
_entity.id
_entity.type
_entity.pdbx_description
1 polymer ?
#
loop_
_entity_poly.entity_id
_entity_poly.type
_entity_poly.pdbx_seq_one_letter_code
_entity_poly.pdbx_strand_id
1 'polypeptide(L)'
;MNNKNKDYHFFATNFVLNRISTERQPIVHHDSHEPSLEIFLPNETETLVYTNSLKILLGRILVEYMPGFQWMKKVLPDHIDHPHKEEMNRKSVVHMLPLSLNNECSYDGCVRIMDEYIEMINRWYRKAGRAAELDTLQIPVGGDQLTRVRFQGAKTLRAGAHTKQERFDQLYPMVIELFHTLQDF
;
A
#
# COMPACT_ATOMS: atom_id res chain seq x y z
N MET A 1 2.43 -32.96 -15.95
CA MET A 1 1.44 -31.88 -16.18
C MET A 1 1.73 -31.25 -17.55
N ASN A 2 0.81 -31.38 -18.50
CA ASN A 2 0.96 -30.81 -19.84
C ASN A 2 0.55 -29.33 -19.82
N ASN A 3 1.52 -28.45 -19.55
CA ASN A 3 1.31 -27.03 -19.23
C ASN A 3 1.85 -26.07 -20.30
N LYS A 4 2.26 -26.56 -21.48
CA LYS A 4 3.01 -25.77 -22.46
C LYS A 4 2.27 -24.56 -23.04
N ASN A 5 0.94 -24.54 -22.98
CA ASN A 5 0.09 -23.45 -23.52
C ASN A 5 -0.93 -22.92 -22.49
N LYS A 6 -0.74 -23.16 -21.19
CA LYS A 6 -1.66 -22.67 -20.16
C LYS A 6 -1.00 -21.53 -19.40
N ASP A 7 -1.59 -20.35 -19.52
CA ASP A 7 -1.24 -19.20 -18.69
C ASP A 7 -2.06 -19.24 -17.40
N TYR A 8 -1.39 -19.13 -16.26
CA TYR A 8 -2.01 -19.18 -14.93
C TYR A 8 -1.75 -17.87 -14.22
N HIS A 9 -2.81 -17.10 -14.01
CA HIS A 9 -2.74 -15.84 -13.27
C HIS A 9 -3.17 -16.10 -11.82
N PHE A 10 -2.29 -16.76 -11.06
CA PHE A 10 -2.51 -17.00 -9.63
C PHE A 10 -2.34 -15.70 -8.83
N PHE A 11 -3.12 -15.56 -7.76
CA PHE A 11 -3.16 -14.33 -6.98
C PHE A 11 -2.33 -14.46 -5.70
N ALA A 12 -1.30 -13.63 -5.58
CA ALA A 12 -0.41 -13.56 -4.43
C ALA A 12 -0.60 -12.23 -3.69
N THR A 13 -0.55 -12.28 -2.36
CA THR A 13 -0.61 -11.07 -1.53
C THR A 13 0.39 -11.16 -0.39
N ASN A 14 0.77 -10.00 0.11
CA ASN A 14 1.54 -9.87 1.34
C ASN A 14 0.90 -8.81 2.22
N PHE A 15 1.25 -8.79 3.50
CA PHE A 15 1.00 -7.62 4.33
C PHE A 15 2.32 -7.08 4.87
N VAL A 16 2.41 -5.75 4.86
CA VAL A 16 3.54 -5.00 5.39
C VAL A 16 2.99 -4.10 6.49
N LEU A 17 3.58 -4.20 7.67
CA LEU A 17 3.15 -3.38 8.81
C LEU A 17 3.68 -1.96 8.64
N ASN A 18 2.76 -0.99 8.68
CA ASN A 18 3.12 0.41 8.79
C ASN A 18 3.81 0.65 10.14
N ARG A 19 4.93 1.38 10.10
CA ARG A 19 5.76 1.68 11.29
C ARG A 19 5.20 2.84 12.11
N ILE A 20 4.52 3.74 11.42
CA ILE A 20 3.91 4.94 11.97
C ILE A 20 2.42 4.79 11.69
N SER A 21 1.60 4.90 12.74
CA SER A 21 0.15 4.91 12.56
C SER A 21 -0.25 6.20 11.84
N THR A 22 -0.82 6.04 10.65
CA THR A 22 -1.45 7.14 9.89
C THR A 22 -2.88 7.41 10.33
N GLU A 23 -3.41 6.67 11.31
CA GLU A 23 -4.78 6.81 11.84
C GLU A 23 -5.05 8.20 12.45
N ARG A 24 -3.99 8.99 12.70
CA ARG A 24 -4.06 10.37 13.21
C ARG A 24 -4.08 11.45 12.16
N GLN A 25 -4.06 11.13 10.88
CA GLN A 25 -4.46 12.13 9.89
C GLN A 25 -5.98 12.02 9.78
N PRO A 26 -6.76 12.88 10.47
CA PRO A 26 -8.15 13.00 10.10
C PRO A 26 -8.15 13.24 8.60
N ILE A 27 -8.88 12.41 7.86
CA ILE A 27 -9.39 12.83 6.57
C ILE A 27 -10.31 13.98 6.96
N VAL A 28 -9.74 15.18 7.07
CA VAL A 28 -10.52 16.38 7.22
C VAL A 28 -11.25 16.43 5.90
N HIS A 29 -12.51 16.01 5.93
CA HIS A 29 -13.48 16.50 4.97
C HIS A 29 -13.48 18.00 5.20
N HIS A 30 -12.55 18.70 4.57
CA HIS A 30 -12.63 20.14 4.48
C HIS A 30 -13.94 20.37 3.77
N ASP A 31 -14.93 20.90 4.49
CA ASP A 31 -16.04 21.60 3.88
C ASP A 31 -15.46 22.46 2.75
N SER A 32 -16.16 22.51 1.62
CA SER A 32 -15.79 23.08 0.31
C SER A 32 -15.38 24.56 0.31
N HIS A 33 -14.68 25.03 1.32
CA HIS A 33 -13.90 26.25 1.34
C HIS A 33 -12.61 25.98 0.61
N GLU A 34 -12.40 26.73 -0.47
CA GLU A 34 -11.16 26.74 -1.23
C GLU A 34 -9.98 26.86 -0.26
N PRO A 35 -9.11 25.82 -0.15
CA PRO A 35 -7.95 25.91 0.71
C PRO A 35 -7.08 27.09 0.24
N SER A 36 -6.60 27.90 1.18
CA SER A 36 -5.74 29.02 0.84
C SER A 36 -4.46 28.52 0.15
N LEU A 37 -3.96 29.27 -0.82
CA LEU A 37 -2.75 28.92 -1.57
C LEU A 37 -1.54 28.67 -0.65
N GLU A 38 -1.50 29.38 0.48
CA GLU A 38 -0.44 29.27 1.49
C GLU A 38 -0.30 27.86 2.10
N ILE A 39 -1.35 27.03 2.08
CA ILE A 39 -1.29 25.64 2.56
C ILE A 39 -0.48 24.76 1.58
N PHE A 40 -0.48 25.11 0.30
CA PHE A 40 0.23 24.36 -0.74
C PHE A 40 1.66 24.87 -0.99
N LEU A 41 1.95 26.10 -0.55
CA LEU A 41 3.27 26.70 -0.70
C LEU A 41 4.14 26.35 0.50
N PRO A 42 5.40 25.91 0.29
CA PRO A 42 6.32 25.68 1.39
C PRO A 42 6.51 26.94 2.21
N ASN A 43 6.38 26.83 3.53
CA ASN A 43 6.73 27.93 4.40
C ASN A 43 8.26 28.11 4.48
N GLU A 44 8.73 29.21 5.08
CA GLU A 44 10.17 29.49 5.19
C GLU A 44 10.92 28.40 5.97
N THR A 45 10.29 27.83 7.01
CA THR A 45 10.90 26.77 7.82
C THR A 45 11.03 25.46 7.06
N GLU A 46 10.01 25.07 6.30
CA GLU A 46 10.00 23.90 5.43
C GLU A 46 11.03 24.06 4.31
N THR A 47 11.10 25.26 3.71
CA THR A 47 12.10 25.58 2.68
C THR A 47 13.52 25.46 3.22
N LEU A 48 13.76 25.89 4.46
CA LEU A 48 15.05 25.77 5.12
C LEU A 48 15.41 24.30 5.39
N VAL A 49 14.48 23.52 5.94
CA VAL A 49 14.65 22.08 6.20
C VAL A 49 14.91 21.34 4.89
N TYR A 50 14.13 21.64 3.84
CA TYR A 50 14.29 21.06 2.52
C TYR A 50 15.66 21.38 1.91
N THR A 51 16.06 22.66 1.93
CA THR A 51 17.37 23.10 1.45
C THR A 51 18.52 22.42 2.18
N ASN A 52 18.43 22.29 3.50
CA ASN A 52 19.47 21.62 4.29
C ASN A 52 19.51 20.11 4.02
N SER A 53 18.36 19.48 3.81
CA SER A 53 18.25 18.07 3.42
C SER A 53 18.87 17.81 2.04
N LEU A 54 18.63 18.71 1.08
CA LEU A 54 19.21 18.65 -0.26
C LEU A 54 20.74 18.72 -0.25
N LYS A 55 21.34 19.55 0.62
CA LYS A 55 22.81 19.62 0.76
C LYS A 55 23.41 18.25 1.11
N ILE A 56 22.76 17.49 1.98
CA ILE A 56 23.19 16.14 2.36
C ILE A 56 23.08 15.19 1.17
N LEU A 57 21.97 15.24 0.43
CA LEU A 57 21.75 14.40 -0.76
C LEU A 57 22.78 14.70 -1.86
N LEU A 58 23.01 15.98 -2.16
CA LEU A 58 24.02 16.39 -3.13
C LEU A 58 25.42 15.94 -2.70
N GLY A 59 25.75 16.07 -1.42
CA GLY A 59 27.00 15.57 -0.87
C GLY A 59 27.20 14.07 -1.10
N ARG A 60 26.14 13.25 -0.97
CA ARG A 60 26.19 11.80 -1.24
C ARG A 60 26.45 11.52 -2.71
N ILE A 61 25.76 12.22 -3.62
CA ILE A 61 25.98 12.11 -5.07
C ILE A 61 27.43 12.48 -5.42
N LEU A 62 27.95 13.58 -4.87
CA LEU A 62 29.34 13.99 -5.09
C LEU A 62 30.34 12.92 -4.61
N VAL A 63 30.13 12.33 -3.43
CA VAL A 63 30.98 11.24 -2.91
C VAL A 63 30.94 10.01 -3.81
N GLU A 64 29.78 9.67 -4.37
CA GLU A 64 29.60 8.50 -5.23
C GLU A 64 30.31 8.66 -6.59
N TYR A 65 30.18 9.83 -7.23
CA TYR A 65 30.69 10.04 -8.58
C TYR A 65 32.07 10.71 -8.65
N MET A 66 32.54 11.36 -7.58
CA MET A 66 33.81 12.10 -7.57
C MET A 66 34.75 11.61 -6.46
N PRO A 67 35.78 10.82 -6.81
CA PRO A 67 36.72 10.24 -5.83
C PRO A 67 37.41 11.27 -4.92
N GLY A 68 37.61 12.50 -5.41
CA GLY A 68 38.20 13.59 -4.62
C GLY A 68 37.39 14.00 -3.38
N PHE A 69 36.09 13.69 -3.35
CA PHE A 69 35.21 14.03 -2.23
C PHE A 69 34.97 12.86 -1.25
N GLN A 70 35.68 11.74 -1.39
CA GLN A 70 35.47 10.55 -0.55
C GLN A 70 35.67 10.80 0.95
N TRP A 71 36.43 11.83 1.31
CA TRP A 71 36.58 12.28 2.70
C TRP A 71 35.26 12.75 3.33
N MET A 72 34.32 13.28 2.54
CA MET A 72 33.02 13.76 3.02
C MET A 72 32.16 12.64 3.59
N LYS A 73 32.41 11.38 3.21
CA LYS A 73 31.72 10.22 3.80
C LYS A 73 31.90 10.13 5.33
N LYS A 74 32.96 10.71 5.88
CA LYS A 74 33.19 10.76 7.34
C LYS A 74 32.35 11.83 8.05
N VAL A 75 31.89 12.84 7.32
CA VAL A 75 31.21 14.03 7.86
C VAL A 75 29.71 14.01 7.55
N LEU A 76 29.32 13.46 6.40
CA LEU A 76 27.93 13.38 6.00
C LEU A 76 27.16 12.42 6.91
N PRO A 77 25.95 12.81 7.38
CA PRO A 77 25.13 11.91 8.16
C PRO A 77 24.56 10.78 7.28
N ASP A 78 24.47 9.58 7.84
CA ASP A 78 23.87 8.42 7.17
C ASP A 78 22.35 8.55 7.01
N HIS A 79 21.69 9.27 7.92
CA HIS A 79 20.25 9.54 7.88
C HIS A 79 19.98 11.03 8.10
N ILE A 80 19.11 11.60 7.27
CA ILE A 80 18.60 12.96 7.45
C ILE A 80 17.71 12.95 8.69
N ASP A 81 17.86 13.96 9.55
CA ASP A 81 17.13 14.01 10.81
C ASP A 81 15.67 14.38 10.57
N HIS A 82 14.76 13.59 11.12
CA HIS A 82 13.32 13.81 11.03
C HIS A 82 12.60 13.17 12.24
N PRO A 83 11.37 13.60 12.59
CA PRO A 83 10.69 13.16 13.82
C PRO A 83 10.55 11.65 13.98
N HIS A 84 10.37 10.92 12.87
CA HIS A 84 10.18 9.46 12.87
C HIS A 84 11.41 8.64 12.48
N LYS A 85 12.62 9.17 12.72
CA LYS A 85 13.87 8.54 12.30
C LYS A 85 14.08 7.17 12.92
N GLU A 86 13.73 7.00 14.18
CA GLU A 86 13.90 5.72 14.88
C GLU A 86 12.98 4.63 14.34
N GLU A 87 11.75 4.99 13.98
CA GLU A 87 10.76 4.10 13.41
C GLU A 87 11.11 3.76 11.96
N MET A 88 11.44 4.76 11.14
CA MET A 88 11.74 4.56 9.71
C MET A 88 13.08 3.87 9.44
N ASN A 89 14.04 3.93 10.36
CA ASN A 89 15.35 3.27 10.21
C ASN A 89 15.29 1.73 10.36
N ARG A 90 14.25 1.16 10.98
CA ARG A 90 14.20 -0.32 11.13
C ARG A 90 13.84 -0.98 9.79
N LYS A 91 14.26 -2.24 9.61
CA LYS A 91 13.98 -3.02 8.38
C LYS A 91 12.53 -3.48 8.32
N SER A 92 11.83 -3.25 7.21
CA SER A 92 10.42 -3.67 7.03
C SER A 92 10.29 -5.18 6.96
N VAL A 93 9.28 -5.69 7.67
CA VAL A 93 8.96 -7.12 7.70
C VAL A 93 7.78 -7.35 6.79
N VAL A 94 8.01 -8.17 5.76
CA VAL A 94 6.99 -8.56 4.79
C VAL A 94 6.51 -9.95 5.17
N HIS A 95 5.21 -10.08 5.38
CA HIS A 95 4.58 -11.37 5.63
C HIS A 95 3.82 -11.80 4.39
N MET A 96 4.28 -12.88 3.75
CA MET A 96 3.62 -13.46 2.59
C MET A 96 2.35 -14.18 3.02
N LEU A 97 1.25 -13.91 2.32
CA LEU A 97 -0.01 -14.64 2.51
C LEU A 97 -0.05 -15.88 1.62
N PRO A 98 -0.92 -16.87 1.94
CA PRO A 98 -1.11 -18.03 1.09
C PRO A 98 -1.48 -17.64 -0.34
N LEU A 99 -0.85 -18.32 -1.32
CA LEU A 99 -1.16 -18.15 -2.74
C LEU A 99 -2.57 -18.67 -3.04
N SER A 100 -3.40 -17.85 -3.67
CA SER A 100 -4.66 -18.34 -4.23
C SER A 100 -4.41 -18.90 -5.62
N LEU A 101 -4.79 -20.17 -5.84
CA LEU A 101 -4.61 -20.88 -7.11
C LEU A 101 -5.72 -20.60 -8.12
N ASN A 102 -6.60 -19.64 -7.83
CA ASN A 102 -7.63 -19.18 -8.73
C ASN A 102 -7.06 -18.20 -9.75
N ASN A 103 -7.75 -18.05 -10.89
CA ASN A 103 -7.30 -17.22 -12.01
C ASN A 103 -7.86 -15.79 -11.90
N GLU A 104 -7.01 -14.81 -11.62
CA GLU A 104 -7.40 -13.40 -11.50
C GLU A 104 -7.89 -12.77 -12.82
N CYS A 105 -7.63 -13.41 -13.97
CA CYS A 105 -8.10 -12.91 -15.25
C CYS A 105 -9.59 -13.20 -15.52
N SER A 106 -10.24 -14.06 -14.74
CA SER A 106 -11.67 -14.37 -14.87
C SER A 106 -12.49 -13.82 -13.69
N TYR A 107 -13.72 -13.38 -13.95
CA TYR A 107 -14.61 -12.91 -12.89
C TYR A 107 -14.94 -13.99 -11.86
N ASP A 108 -15.15 -15.24 -12.30
CA ASP A 108 -15.35 -16.38 -11.41
C ASP A 108 -14.14 -16.61 -10.49
N GLY A 109 -12.92 -16.52 -11.06
CA GLY A 109 -11.69 -16.63 -10.29
C GLY A 109 -11.56 -15.49 -9.28
N CYS A 110 -11.84 -14.25 -9.66
CA CYS A 110 -11.85 -13.11 -8.75
C CYS A 110 -12.83 -13.25 -7.58
N VAL A 111 -14.04 -13.73 -7.86
CA VAL A 111 -15.05 -14.00 -6.80
C VAL A 111 -14.51 -15.03 -5.81
N ARG A 112 -13.92 -16.12 -6.31
CA ARG A 112 -13.34 -17.18 -5.46
C ARG A 112 -12.14 -16.70 -4.65
N ILE A 113 -11.26 -15.88 -5.25
CA ILE A 113 -10.16 -15.23 -4.54
C ILE A 113 -10.71 -14.40 -3.38
N MET A 114 -11.71 -13.55 -3.66
CA MET A 114 -12.29 -12.68 -2.63
C MET A 114 -12.99 -13.48 -1.51
N ASP A 115 -13.66 -14.58 -1.83
CA ASP A 115 -14.23 -15.49 -0.82
C ASP A 115 -13.16 -16.12 0.08
N GLU A 116 -12.08 -16.66 -0.52
CA GLU A 116 -10.95 -17.23 0.23
C GLU A 116 -10.34 -16.21 1.20
N TYR A 117 -10.23 -14.95 0.77
CA TYR A 117 -9.71 -13.86 1.59
C TYR A 117 -10.64 -13.54 2.76
N ILE A 118 -11.94 -13.44 2.50
CA ILE A 118 -12.95 -13.22 3.56
C ILE A 118 -12.91 -14.34 4.61
N GLU A 119 -12.88 -15.59 4.18
CA GLU A 119 -12.80 -16.72 5.09
C GLU A 119 -11.51 -16.69 5.92
N MET A 120 -10.39 -16.36 5.29
CA MET A 120 -9.10 -16.22 5.94
C MET A 120 -9.11 -15.11 7.00
N ILE A 121 -9.63 -13.93 6.66
CA ILE A 121 -9.77 -12.78 7.57
C ILE A 121 -10.66 -13.17 8.75
N ASN A 122 -11.85 -13.71 8.48
CA ASN A 122 -12.80 -14.15 9.51
C ASN A 122 -12.16 -15.15 10.47
N ARG A 123 -11.42 -16.14 9.95
CA ARG A 123 -10.72 -17.14 10.74
C ARG A 123 -9.64 -16.52 11.63
N TRP A 124 -8.85 -15.59 11.11
CA TRP A 124 -7.80 -14.93 11.88
C TRP A 124 -8.34 -14.02 12.98
N TYR A 125 -9.34 -13.18 12.67
CA TYR A 125 -9.95 -12.30 13.66
C TYR A 125 -10.67 -13.08 14.76
N ARG A 126 -11.36 -14.19 14.42
CA ARG A 126 -11.94 -15.10 15.42
C ARG A 126 -10.88 -15.74 16.30
N LYS A 127 -9.77 -16.23 15.71
CA LYS A 127 -8.65 -16.82 16.47
C LYS A 127 -7.96 -15.80 17.38
N ALA A 128 -7.91 -14.54 16.98
CA ALA A 128 -7.36 -13.44 17.77
C ALA A 128 -8.32 -12.90 18.85
N GLY A 129 -9.56 -13.42 18.93
CA GLY A 129 -10.57 -12.92 19.88
C GLY A 129 -11.17 -11.56 19.50
N ARG A 130 -10.95 -11.08 18.27
CA ARG A 130 -11.39 -9.77 17.75
C ARG A 130 -12.61 -9.87 16.83
N ALA A 131 -13.44 -10.89 17.02
CA ALA A 131 -14.58 -11.16 16.14
C ALA A 131 -15.60 -9.99 16.09
N ALA A 132 -15.70 -9.20 17.15
CA ALA A 132 -16.59 -8.04 17.22
C ALA A 132 -16.23 -6.93 16.21
N GLU A 133 -14.98 -6.89 15.74
CA GLU A 133 -14.51 -5.83 14.83
C GLU A 133 -14.80 -6.14 13.35
N LEU A 134 -15.21 -7.38 13.03
CA LEU A 134 -15.43 -7.83 11.66
C LEU A 134 -16.51 -7.02 10.92
N ASP A 135 -17.50 -6.48 11.64
CA ASP A 135 -18.61 -5.74 11.02
C ASP A 135 -18.24 -4.33 10.54
N THR A 136 -17.16 -3.77 11.10
CA THR A 136 -16.61 -2.44 10.78
C THR A 136 -15.27 -2.51 10.05
N LEU A 137 -14.71 -3.70 9.90
CA LEU A 137 -13.41 -3.92 9.29
C LEU A 137 -13.43 -3.56 7.81
N GLN A 138 -12.43 -2.76 7.40
CA GLN A 138 -12.15 -2.44 6.01
C GLN A 138 -10.70 -2.79 5.72
N ILE A 139 -10.49 -3.74 4.81
CA ILE A 139 -9.18 -4.19 4.38
C ILE A 139 -9.01 -3.80 2.91
N PRO A 140 -7.99 -2.99 2.58
CA PRO A 140 -7.69 -2.69 1.19
C PRO A 140 -7.28 -3.97 0.47
N VAL A 141 -7.79 -4.15 -0.75
CA VAL A 141 -7.43 -5.24 -1.64
C VAL A 141 -7.13 -4.67 -3.01
N GLY A 142 -6.09 -5.15 -3.67
CA GLY A 142 -5.65 -4.56 -4.92
C GLY A 142 -4.87 -5.50 -5.80
N GLY A 143 -4.45 -4.93 -6.92
CA GLY A 143 -3.64 -5.57 -7.94
C GLY A 143 -3.36 -4.55 -9.04
N ASP A 144 -2.98 -5.03 -10.21
CA ASP A 144 -2.86 -4.16 -11.38
C ASP A 144 -4.21 -3.52 -11.77
N GLN A 145 -4.19 -2.61 -12.75
CA GLN A 145 -5.38 -1.87 -13.15
C GLN A 145 -6.53 -2.80 -13.59
N LEU A 146 -6.23 -3.89 -14.29
CA LEU A 146 -7.24 -4.85 -14.76
C LEU A 146 -7.82 -5.66 -13.61
N THR A 147 -6.98 -6.10 -12.68
CA THR A 147 -7.39 -6.83 -11.47
C THR A 147 -8.29 -5.97 -10.60
N ARG A 148 -7.96 -4.68 -10.42
CA ARG A 148 -8.83 -3.72 -9.72
C ARG A 148 -10.20 -3.57 -10.38
N VAL A 149 -10.26 -3.55 -11.72
CA VAL A 149 -11.53 -3.51 -12.46
C VAL A 149 -12.32 -4.80 -12.26
N ARG A 150 -11.65 -5.96 -12.33
CA ARG A 150 -12.29 -7.27 -12.15
C ARG A 150 -12.80 -7.50 -10.72
N PHE A 151 -12.04 -7.09 -9.70
CA PHE A 151 -12.48 -7.13 -8.30
C PHE A 151 -13.69 -6.23 -8.09
N GLN A 152 -13.69 -5.02 -8.67
CA GLN A 152 -14.84 -4.14 -8.60
C GLN A 152 -16.07 -4.76 -9.28
N GLY A 153 -15.89 -5.40 -10.43
CA GLY A 153 -16.98 -6.13 -11.11
C GLY A 153 -17.48 -7.32 -10.29
N ALA A 154 -16.59 -8.12 -9.69
CA ALA A 154 -16.93 -9.22 -8.80
C ALA A 154 -17.75 -8.76 -7.59
N LYS A 155 -17.41 -7.61 -7.01
CA LYS A 155 -18.20 -6.97 -5.94
C LYS A 155 -19.56 -6.52 -6.43
N THR A 156 -19.64 -5.89 -7.60
CA THR A 156 -20.91 -5.49 -8.22
C THR A 156 -21.83 -6.68 -8.47
N LEU A 157 -21.30 -7.82 -8.92
CA LEU A 157 -22.07 -9.05 -9.13
C LEU A 157 -22.75 -9.55 -7.85
N ARG A 158 -22.16 -9.27 -6.68
CA ARG A 158 -22.70 -9.67 -5.38
C ARG A 158 -23.36 -8.53 -4.61
N ALA A 159 -23.51 -7.34 -5.19
CA ALA A 159 -24.08 -6.19 -4.49
C ALA A 159 -25.50 -6.45 -3.93
N GLY A 160 -26.27 -7.35 -4.55
CA GLY A 160 -27.60 -7.75 -4.08
C GLY A 160 -27.64 -8.80 -2.97
N ALA A 161 -26.49 -9.31 -2.50
CA ALA A 161 -26.45 -10.35 -1.48
C ALA A 161 -26.91 -9.86 -0.10
N HIS A 162 -27.39 -10.78 0.74
CA HIS A 162 -28.05 -10.44 2.00
C HIS A 162 -27.06 -10.02 3.09
N THR A 163 -25.88 -10.64 3.16
CA THR A 163 -24.88 -10.35 4.18
C THR A 163 -23.74 -9.44 3.68
N LYS A 164 -23.14 -8.66 4.59
CA LYS A 164 -21.95 -7.82 4.28
C LYS A 164 -20.77 -8.66 3.75
N GLN A 165 -20.64 -9.90 4.23
CA GLN A 165 -19.58 -10.81 3.83
C GLN A 165 -19.78 -11.27 2.39
N GLU A 166 -21.00 -11.69 2.02
CA GLU A 166 -21.32 -12.08 0.64
C GLU A 166 -21.18 -10.91 -0.34
N ARG A 167 -21.49 -9.68 0.08
CA ARG A 167 -21.30 -8.46 -0.73
C ARG A 167 -19.85 -7.99 -0.85
N PHE A 168 -18.92 -8.63 -0.15
CA PHE A 168 -17.52 -8.20 -0.08
C PHE A 168 -17.35 -6.78 0.48
N ASP A 169 -18.20 -6.36 1.43
CA ASP A 169 -18.18 -5.00 1.99
C ASP A 169 -16.87 -4.73 2.76
N GLN A 170 -16.33 -5.74 3.44
CA GLN A 170 -15.08 -5.64 4.21
C GLN A 170 -13.81 -5.52 3.34
N LEU A 171 -13.88 -5.87 2.06
CA LEU A 171 -12.78 -5.71 1.11
C LEU A 171 -12.93 -4.33 0.45
N TYR A 172 -12.42 -3.31 1.14
CA TYR A 172 -12.51 -1.91 0.75
C TYR A 172 -11.36 -1.10 1.36
N PRO A 173 -10.78 -0.13 0.64
CA PRO A 173 -11.00 0.18 -0.77
C PRO A 173 -10.38 -0.87 -1.71
N MET A 174 -10.92 -0.96 -2.93
CA MET A 174 -10.27 -1.70 -4.02
C MET A 174 -9.24 -0.80 -4.69
N VAL A 175 -7.95 -1.05 -4.42
CA VAL A 175 -6.85 -0.15 -4.79
C VAL A 175 -6.13 -0.65 -6.04
N ILE A 176 -5.64 0.30 -6.83
CA ILE A 176 -4.66 -0.01 -7.89
C ILE A 176 -3.31 -0.02 -7.21
N GLU A 177 -2.62 -1.14 -7.28
CA GLU A 177 -1.26 -1.26 -6.79
C GLU A 177 -0.31 -0.98 -7.96
N LEU A 178 0.38 0.16 -7.90
CA LEU A 178 1.28 0.62 -8.95
C LEU A 178 2.64 -0.10 -8.89
N PHE A 179 2.65 -1.43 -8.72
CA PHE A 179 3.88 -2.22 -8.82
C PHE A 179 4.39 -2.36 -10.26
N HIS A 180 3.57 -1.98 -11.24
CA HIS A 180 3.96 -1.84 -12.65
C HIS A 180 4.23 -0.37 -12.99
N THR A 181 5.34 0.21 -12.51
CA THR A 181 5.80 1.55 -12.94
C THR A 181 6.33 1.60 -14.39
N LEU A 182 6.04 0.57 -15.19
CA LEU A 182 6.22 0.52 -16.64
C LEU A 182 4.87 0.23 -17.32
N GLN A 183 3.82 0.99 -16.96
CA GLN A 183 2.70 1.14 -17.89
C GLN A 183 3.21 2.04 -19.01
N ASP A 184 3.59 1.44 -20.14
CA ASP A 184 3.80 2.17 -21.39
C ASP A 184 2.52 2.98 -21.67
N PHE A 185 2.64 4.30 -21.66
CA PHE A 185 1.62 5.24 -22.12
C PHE A 185 1.68 5.39 -23.64
#